data_AF-A0A1Z5K764-F1
#
_entry.id   AF-A0A1Z5K764-F1
#
_cell.length_a   1.000
_cell.length_b   1.000
_cell.length_c   1.000
_cell.angle_alpha   90.00
_cell.angle_beta   90.00
_cell.angle_gamma   90.00
#
_symmetry.space_group_name_H-M   'P 1'
#
loop_
_entity.id
_entity.type
_entity.pdbx_description
1 polymer ?
#
loop_
_entity_poly.entity_id
_entity_poly.type
_entity_poly.pdbx_seq_one_letter_code
_entity_poly.pdbx_strand_id
1 'polypeptide(L)'
;MTRDKLCSLIRKKQSIIEGSVDVRTTDGYVVRMFCIAFTRPQENQIKNTCYIKSAQARAIRAKMTATMTELGTKGDLKSLVKELISAPIGDNIAKDASSIFPVKDCYIRKVKVLKKPKFDVTELMEWHSADEKVADTGKPVEAKKEENLVAGSGGRL
;
A
#
# COMPACT_ATOMS: atom_id res chain seq x y z
N MET A 1 -0.80 -6.01 -2.24
CA MET A 1 -0.61 -7.36 -1.70
C MET A 1 -1.13 -8.41 -2.69
N THR A 2 -0.39 -9.49 -2.92
CA THR A 2 -0.84 -10.60 -3.79
C THR A 2 -1.90 -11.45 -3.09
N ARG A 3 -2.69 -12.20 -3.86
CA ARG A 3 -3.68 -13.14 -3.31
C ARG A 3 -3.02 -14.18 -2.41
N ASP A 4 -1.89 -14.72 -2.85
CA ASP A 4 -1.11 -15.73 -2.12
C ASP A 4 -0.75 -15.26 -0.71
N LYS A 5 -0.14 -14.06 -0.60
CA LYS A 5 0.21 -13.49 0.72
C LYS A 5 -1.03 -13.28 1.59
N LEU A 6 -2.13 -12.76 1.05
CA LEU A 6 -3.36 -12.57 1.83
C LEU A 6 -3.91 -13.90 2.36
N CYS A 7 -3.99 -14.93 1.51
CA CYS A 7 -4.46 -16.25 1.90
C CYS A 7 -3.54 -16.91 2.94
N SER A 8 -2.22 -16.70 2.87
CA SER A 8 -1.26 -17.23 3.85
C SER A 8 -1.43 -16.66 5.27
N LEU A 9 -1.93 -15.42 5.38
CA LEU A 9 -2.16 -14.71 6.65
C LEU A 9 -3.48 -15.12 7.31
N ILE A 10 -4.48 -15.48 6.51
CA ILE A 10 -5.80 -15.90 6.99
C ILE A 10 -5.71 -17.30 7.59
N ARG A 11 -5.66 -17.36 8.92
CA ARG A 11 -5.68 -18.61 9.70
C ARG A 11 -6.95 -18.71 10.54
N LYS A 12 -7.33 -19.95 10.88
CA LYS A 12 -8.45 -20.23 11.81
C LYS A 12 -8.06 -19.86 13.24
N LYS A 13 -9.06 -19.79 14.13
CA LYS A 13 -8.91 -19.56 15.59
C LYS A 13 -8.37 -18.17 15.99
N GLN A 14 -8.35 -17.22 15.07
CA GLN A 14 -8.04 -15.81 15.31
C GLN A 14 -9.11 -14.94 14.64
N SER A 15 -9.27 -13.71 15.10
CA SER A 15 -10.20 -12.75 14.48
C SER A 15 -9.49 -11.94 13.41
N ILE A 16 -10.21 -11.68 12.31
CA ILE A 16 -9.78 -10.77 11.25
C ILE A 16 -10.38 -9.40 11.54
N ILE A 17 -9.54 -8.37 11.54
CA ILE A 17 -9.94 -6.98 11.72
C ILE A 17 -9.61 -6.24 10.43
N GLU A 18 -10.65 -5.78 9.74
CA GLU A 18 -10.51 -4.98 8.53
C GLU A 18 -10.98 -3.56 8.79
N GLY A 19 -10.26 -2.59 8.23
CA GLY A 19 -10.60 -1.18 8.23
C GLY A 19 -10.41 -0.59 6.83
N SER A 20 -11.26 0.37 6.47
CA SER A 20 -11.11 1.13 5.22
C SER A 20 -11.37 2.60 5.49
N VAL A 21 -10.63 3.46 4.78
CA VAL A 21 -10.80 4.91 4.88
C VAL A 21 -10.60 5.57 3.53
N ASP A 22 -11.35 6.64 3.30
CA ASP A 22 -11.16 7.54 2.18
C ASP A 22 -10.41 8.78 2.66
N VAL A 23 -9.32 9.09 1.98
CA VAL A 23 -8.49 10.24 2.32
C VAL A 23 -8.24 11.06 1.06
N ARG A 24 -8.22 12.37 1.24
CA ARG A 24 -7.84 13.33 0.22
C ARG A 24 -6.41 13.78 0.50
N THR A 25 -5.53 13.58 -0.46
CA THR A 25 -4.15 14.07 -0.41
C THR A 25 -4.09 15.55 -0.81
N THR A 26 -2.96 16.20 -0.55
CA THR A 26 -2.74 17.63 -0.80
C THR A 26 -2.75 17.99 -2.30
N ASP A 27 -2.24 17.11 -3.15
CA ASP A 27 -2.29 17.17 -4.61
C ASP A 27 -3.68 16.84 -5.22
N GLY A 28 -4.71 16.70 -4.38
CA GLY A 28 -6.10 16.60 -4.83
C GLY A 28 -6.56 15.21 -5.27
N TYR A 29 -5.72 14.17 -5.15
CA TYR A 29 -6.18 12.78 -5.27
C TYR A 29 -7.10 12.40 -4.11
N VAL A 30 -8.05 11.52 -4.39
CA VAL A 30 -8.85 10.86 -3.35
C VAL A 30 -8.53 9.37 -3.41
N VAL A 31 -8.01 8.83 -2.32
CA VAL A 31 -7.57 7.43 -2.22
C VAL A 31 -8.35 6.69 -1.12
N ARG A 32 -8.76 5.46 -1.43
CA ARG A 32 -9.31 4.51 -0.46
C ARG A 32 -8.25 3.52 -0.03
N MET A 33 -7.85 3.58 1.22
CA MET A 33 -6.91 2.64 1.82
C MET A 33 -7.66 1.53 2.56
N PHE A 34 -7.21 0.29 2.39
CA PHE A 34 -7.72 -0.88 3.10
C PHE A 34 -6.61 -1.45 3.97
N CYS A 35 -6.87 -1.59 5.26
CA CYS A 35 -5.96 -2.23 6.20
C CYS A 35 -6.57 -3.54 6.72
N ILE A 36 -5.71 -4.53 6.95
CA ILE A 36 -6.04 -5.82 7.55
C ILE A 36 -5.11 -6.07 8.72
N ALA A 37 -5.65 -6.61 9.80
CA ALA A 37 -4.93 -7.01 11.00
C ALA A 37 -5.51 -8.30 11.56
N PHE A 38 -4.70 -9.06 12.29
CA PHE A 38 -5.11 -10.30 12.94
C PHE A 38 -4.82 -10.24 14.44
N THR A 39 -5.62 -10.92 15.24
CA THR A 39 -5.36 -11.03 16.68
C THR A 39 -4.13 -11.90 16.96
N ARG A 40 -3.33 -11.49 17.95
CA ARG A 40 -2.17 -12.26 18.42
C ARG A 40 -2.52 -12.98 19.73
N PRO A 41 -2.27 -14.30 19.84
CA PRO A 41 -2.38 -14.97 21.14
C PRO A 41 -1.34 -14.43 22.12
N GLN A 42 -1.69 -14.36 23.39
CA GLN A 42 -0.74 -14.03 24.46
C GLN A 42 0.03 -15.29 24.88
N GLU A 43 1.25 -15.12 25.40
CA GLU A 43 2.14 -16.23 25.78
C GLU A 43 1.52 -17.14 26.84
N ASN A 44 0.80 -16.57 27.80
CA ASN A 44 0.16 -17.31 28.89
C ASN A 44 -1.28 -17.76 28.57
N GLN A 45 -1.66 -17.76 27.29
CA GLN A 45 -3.03 -18.08 26.89
C GLN A 45 -3.27 -19.59 26.79
N ILE A 46 -4.08 -20.14 27.69
CA ILE A 46 -4.46 -21.58 27.69
C ILE A 46 -5.40 -21.92 26.52
N LYS A 47 -6.27 -20.98 26.12
CA LYS A 47 -7.25 -21.21 25.05
C LYS A 47 -6.57 -21.21 23.68
N ASN A 48 -6.83 -22.25 22.90
CA ASN A 48 -6.40 -22.38 21.49
C ASN A 48 -7.01 -21.32 20.54
N THR A 49 -8.03 -20.58 20.98
CA THR A 49 -8.71 -19.55 20.19
C THR A 49 -8.45 -18.16 20.74
N CYS A 50 -8.14 -17.21 19.87
CA CYS A 50 -7.87 -15.80 20.20
C CYS A 50 -8.90 -14.91 19.47
N TYR A 51 -10.16 -15.00 19.89
CA TYR A 51 -11.23 -14.17 19.33
C TYR A 51 -11.42 -12.90 20.15
N ILE A 52 -11.60 -11.78 19.45
CA ILE A 52 -11.82 -10.48 20.06
C ILE A 52 -13.32 -10.17 20.20
N LYS A 53 -13.70 -9.41 21.23
CA LYS A 53 -15.08 -8.90 21.36
C LYS A 53 -15.37 -7.84 20.29
N SER A 54 -16.62 -7.75 19.86
CA SER A 54 -17.06 -6.79 18.82
C SER A 54 -16.74 -5.33 19.18
N ALA A 55 -16.89 -4.95 20.45
CA ALA A 55 -16.57 -3.61 20.94
C ALA A 55 -15.07 -3.27 20.80
N GLN A 56 -14.19 -4.20 21.21
CA GLN A 56 -12.74 -4.03 21.06
C GLN A 56 -12.32 -4.00 19.59
N ALA A 57 -12.94 -4.83 18.73
CA ALA A 57 -12.71 -4.77 17.29
C ALA A 57 -13.10 -3.42 16.68
N ARG A 58 -14.19 -2.79 17.14
CA ARG A 58 -14.59 -1.43 16.71
C ARG A 58 -13.57 -0.39 17.17
N ALA A 59 -13.09 -0.49 18.41
CA ALA A 59 -12.07 0.42 18.94
C ALA A 59 -10.74 0.33 18.17
N ILE A 60 -10.31 -0.88 17.80
CA ILE A 60 -9.12 -1.08 16.95
C ILE A 60 -9.35 -0.50 15.56
N ARG A 61 -10.51 -0.73 14.94
CA ARG A 61 -10.84 -0.13 13.63
C ARG A 61 -10.78 1.39 13.68
N ALA A 62 -11.24 2.02 14.75
CA ALA A 62 -11.17 3.48 14.91
C ALA A 62 -9.72 3.97 14.94
N LYS A 63 -8.82 3.27 15.65
CA LYS A 63 -7.38 3.57 15.64
C LYS A 63 -6.76 3.36 14.25
N MET A 64 -7.06 2.24 13.59
CA MET A 64 -6.61 1.96 12.23
C MET A 64 -7.01 3.09 11.26
N THR A 65 -8.26 3.54 11.32
CA THR A 65 -8.74 4.62 10.45
C THR A 65 -8.09 5.96 10.80
N ALA A 66 -7.90 6.27 12.09
CA ALA A 66 -7.26 7.52 12.51
C ALA A 66 -5.83 7.64 11.99
N THR A 67 -5.00 6.62 12.20
CA THR A 67 -3.61 6.60 11.72
C THR A 67 -3.52 6.68 10.20
N MET A 68 -4.42 5.97 9.48
CA MET A 68 -4.47 6.06 8.02
C MET A 68 -4.92 7.43 7.52
N THR A 69 -5.90 8.08 8.17
CA THR A 69 -6.36 9.43 7.80
C THR A 69 -5.27 10.47 7.98
N GLU A 70 -4.57 10.43 9.12
CA GLU A 70 -3.46 11.34 9.43
C GLU A 70 -2.38 11.25 8.35
N LEU A 71 -1.96 10.03 8.01
CA LEU A 71 -0.96 9.77 6.99
C LEU A 71 -1.37 10.31 5.62
N GLY A 72 -2.57 9.96 5.16
CA GLY A 72 -3.03 10.33 3.82
C GLY A 72 -3.33 11.81 3.64
N THR A 73 -3.52 12.57 4.73
CA THR A 73 -3.81 14.01 4.68
C THR A 73 -2.54 14.86 4.80
N LYS A 74 -1.45 14.29 5.34
CA LYS A 74 -0.22 15.02 5.65
C LYS A 74 0.61 15.42 4.41
N GLY A 75 0.44 14.76 3.28
CA GLY A 75 1.25 15.04 2.08
C GLY A 75 0.65 14.56 0.77
N ASP A 76 1.46 14.73 -0.28
CA ASP A 76 1.12 14.39 -1.65
C ASP A 76 1.13 12.88 -1.89
N LEU A 77 0.56 12.45 -3.01
CA LEU A 77 0.53 11.05 -3.38
C LEU A 77 1.95 10.46 -3.51
N LYS A 78 2.95 11.23 -3.96
CA LYS A 78 4.36 10.77 -4.04
C LYS A 78 4.93 10.43 -2.67
N SER A 79 4.73 11.30 -1.66
CA SER A 79 5.15 11.02 -0.28
C SER A 79 4.41 9.82 0.32
N LEU A 80 3.09 9.75 0.10
CA LEU A 80 2.27 8.64 0.59
C LEU A 80 2.77 7.31 0.02
N VAL A 81 3.09 7.23 -1.27
CA VAL A 81 3.63 6.01 -1.90
C VAL A 81 4.98 5.62 -1.29
N LYS A 82 5.89 6.57 -1.03
CA LYS A 82 7.18 6.29 -0.37
C LYS A 82 7.00 5.70 1.03
N GLU A 83 6.08 6.25 1.83
CA GLU A 83 5.77 5.72 3.16
C GLU A 83 5.11 4.33 3.10
N LEU A 84 4.25 4.09 2.11
CA LEU A 84 3.63 2.78 1.88
C LEU A 84 4.63 1.69 1.49
N ILE A 85 5.72 2.04 0.79
CA ILE A 85 6.81 1.10 0.42
C ILE A 85 7.58 0.67 1.66
N SER A 86 7.94 1.62 2.53
CA SER A 86 8.70 1.33 3.76
C SER A 86 7.88 0.51 4.78
N ALA A 87 6.55 0.50 4.66
CA ALA A 87 5.60 -0.24 5.50
C ALA A 87 5.63 -0.03 7.06
N PRO A 88 6.17 1.05 7.66
CA PRO A 88 6.19 1.20 9.12
C PRO A 88 4.79 1.39 9.72
N ILE A 89 3.81 1.75 8.88
CA ILE A 89 2.43 2.06 9.29
C ILE A 89 1.74 0.84 9.91
N GLY A 90 2.02 -0.35 9.40
CA GLY A 90 1.49 -1.60 9.97
C GLY A 90 1.91 -1.77 11.42
N ASP A 91 3.19 -1.53 11.71
CA ASP A 91 3.75 -1.65 13.04
C ASP A 91 3.28 -0.54 13.98
N ASN A 92 3.11 0.69 13.47
CA ASN A 92 2.55 1.80 14.25
C ASN A 92 1.11 1.50 14.68
N ILE A 93 0.27 1.04 13.75
CA ILE A 93 -1.10 0.59 14.06
C ILE A 93 -1.08 -0.54 15.08
N ALA A 94 -0.15 -1.50 14.96
CA ALA A 94 -0.05 -2.60 15.90
C ALA A 94 0.33 -2.15 17.31
N LYS A 95 1.27 -1.21 17.44
CA LYS A 95 1.66 -0.60 18.72
C LYS A 95 0.48 0.13 19.37
N ASP A 96 -0.21 0.98 18.61
CA ASP A 96 -1.34 1.76 19.15
C ASP A 96 -2.51 0.88 19.55
N ALA A 97 -2.80 -0.16 18.76
CA ALA A 97 -3.85 -1.13 19.03
C ALA A 97 -3.54 -2.09 20.18
N SER A 98 -2.26 -2.33 20.48
CA SER A 98 -1.80 -3.26 21.55
C SER A 98 -2.41 -2.93 22.92
N SER A 99 -2.65 -1.65 23.20
CA SER A 99 -3.34 -1.19 24.43
C SER A 99 -4.77 -1.71 24.59
N ILE A 100 -5.46 -2.04 23.49
CA ILE A 100 -6.83 -2.55 23.50
C ILE A 100 -6.82 -4.08 23.45
N PHE A 101 -6.09 -4.61 22.47
CA PHE A 101 -5.91 -6.04 22.27
C PHE A 101 -4.66 -6.26 21.40
N PRO A 102 -3.83 -7.27 21.71
CA PRO A 102 -2.63 -7.53 20.92
C PRO A 102 -2.99 -7.97 19.49
N VAL A 103 -2.46 -7.25 18.51
CA VAL A 103 -2.60 -7.54 17.08
C VAL A 103 -1.25 -7.84 16.45
N LYS A 104 -1.27 -8.59 15.35
CA LYS A 104 -0.11 -8.94 14.52
C LYS A 104 -0.49 -8.80 13.05
N ASP A 105 0.52 -8.89 12.19
CA ASP A 105 0.35 -8.98 10.74
C ASP A 105 -0.55 -7.83 10.21
N CYS A 106 -0.28 -6.61 10.67
CA CYS A 106 -1.00 -5.41 10.26
C CYS A 106 -0.44 -4.91 8.93
N TYR A 107 -1.27 -4.92 7.88
CA TYR A 107 -0.84 -4.52 6.54
C TYR A 107 -1.86 -3.63 5.86
N ILE A 108 -1.38 -2.74 5.00
CA ILE A 108 -2.21 -2.07 4.02
C ILE A 108 -2.41 -3.04 2.84
N ARG A 109 -3.60 -3.64 2.77
CA ARG A 109 -3.97 -4.68 1.80
C ARG A 109 -4.01 -4.14 0.38
N LYS A 110 -4.68 -2.99 0.21
CA LYS A 110 -4.88 -2.35 -1.09
C LYS A 110 -5.10 -0.85 -0.90
N VAL A 111 -4.63 -0.07 -1.85
CA VAL A 111 -4.99 1.33 -2.03
C VAL A 111 -5.69 1.45 -3.39
N LYS A 112 -6.81 2.16 -3.43
CA LYS A 112 -7.57 2.43 -4.67
C LYS A 112 -7.64 3.94 -4.86
N VAL A 113 -7.31 4.44 -6.05
CA VAL A 113 -7.59 5.83 -6.40
C VAL A 113 -9.06 5.93 -6.79
N LEU A 114 -9.82 6.76 -6.07
CA LEU A 114 -11.23 7.03 -6.35
C LEU A 114 -11.38 8.20 -7.31
N LYS A 115 -10.65 9.29 -7.06
CA LYS A 115 -10.67 10.49 -7.89
C LYS A 115 -9.25 10.92 -8.19
N LYS A 116 -9.01 11.21 -9.47
CA LYS A 116 -7.78 11.85 -9.93
C LYS A 116 -8.03 13.36 -10.07
N PRO A 117 -7.07 14.22 -9.72
CA PRO A 117 -7.13 15.64 -10.05
C PRO A 117 -7.08 15.83 -11.58
N LYS A 118 -7.28 17.07 -12.04
CA LYS A 118 -7.10 17.39 -13.45
C LYS A 118 -5.64 17.15 -13.82
N PHE A 119 -5.41 16.62 -15.01
CA PHE A 119 -4.08 16.35 -15.50
C PHE A 119 -3.34 17.66 -15.78
N ASP A 120 -2.20 17.85 -15.12
CA ASP A 120 -1.28 18.97 -15.36
C ASP A 120 0.07 18.41 -15.86
N VAL A 121 0.50 18.88 -17.03
CA VAL A 121 1.76 18.47 -17.66
C VAL A 121 2.95 18.99 -16.84
N THR A 122 2.81 20.12 -16.17
CA THR A 122 3.85 20.75 -15.35
C THR A 122 4.13 19.90 -14.12
N GLU A 123 3.09 19.54 -13.37
CA GLU A 123 3.20 18.64 -12.22
C GLU A 123 3.79 17.29 -12.64
N LEU A 124 3.39 16.75 -13.80
CA LEU A 124 3.95 15.49 -14.29
C LEU A 124 5.46 15.57 -14.56
N MET A 125 5.93 16.64 -15.22
CA MET A 125 7.36 16.80 -15.51
C MET A 125 8.18 16.92 -14.23
N GLU A 126 7.70 17.64 -13.22
CA GLU A 126 8.36 17.72 -11.91
C GLU A 126 8.52 16.35 -11.23
N TRP A 127 7.50 15.48 -11.37
CA TRP A 127 7.55 14.15 -10.79
C TRP A 127 8.64 13.27 -11.40
N HIS A 128 8.82 13.37 -12.73
CA HIS A 128 9.79 12.58 -13.49
C HIS A 128 11.22 13.17 -13.44
N SER A 129 11.38 14.49 -13.45
CA SER A 129 12.70 15.12 -13.33
C SER A 129 13.36 14.93 -11.96
N ALA A 130 12.57 14.70 -10.90
CA ALA A 130 13.08 14.45 -9.56
C ALA A 130 13.71 13.04 -9.40
N ASP A 131 13.32 12.06 -10.22
CA ASP A 131 13.76 10.66 -10.10
C ASP A 131 15.02 10.35 -10.92
N GLU A 132 15.45 11.21 -11.86
CA GLU A 132 16.70 11.01 -12.63
C GLU A 132 17.99 11.03 -11.79
N LYS A 133 17.94 11.54 -10.54
CA LYS A 133 19.10 11.57 -9.65
C LYS A 133 19.28 10.31 -8.79
N VAL A 134 18.34 9.37 -8.84
CA VAL A 134 18.49 8.07 -8.18
C VAL A 134 18.82 7.04 -9.27
N ALA A 135 20.09 6.67 -9.36
CA ALA A 135 20.58 5.69 -10.31
C ALA A 135 19.68 4.45 -10.34
N ASP A 136 19.17 4.16 -11.53
CA ASP A 136 18.39 2.98 -11.85
C ASP A 136 19.22 1.73 -11.48
N THR A 137 18.83 1.02 -10.42
CA THR A 137 19.43 -0.28 -10.03
C THR A 137 18.91 -1.45 -10.86
N GLY A 138 18.34 -1.19 -12.05
CA GLY A 138 18.02 -2.21 -13.04
C GLY A 138 19.03 -2.20 -14.18
N LYS A 139 19.77 -3.30 -14.40
CA LYS A 139 20.48 -3.48 -15.68
C LYS A 139 19.44 -3.46 -16.82
N PRO A 140 19.59 -2.60 -17.84
CA PRO A 140 18.68 -2.62 -18.97
C PRO A 140 18.87 -3.94 -19.73
N VAL A 141 17.78 -4.69 -19.91
CA VAL A 141 17.75 -5.82 -20.84
C VAL A 141 17.40 -5.24 -22.20
N GLU A 142 18.34 -5.31 -23.13
CA GLU A 142 18.16 -4.80 -24.49
C GLU A 142 16.95 -5.48 -25.16
N ALA A 143 15.99 -4.68 -25.59
CA ALA A 143 14.93 -5.14 -26.47
C ALA A 143 15.55 -5.52 -27.82
N LYS A 144 15.33 -6.76 -28.27
CA LYS A 144 15.70 -7.18 -29.63
C LYS A 144 15.01 -6.26 -30.62
N LYS A 145 15.80 -5.47 -31.38
CA LYS A 145 15.29 -4.72 -32.53
C LYS A 145 14.81 -5.71 -33.59
N GLU A 146 13.56 -5.56 -34.02
CA GLU A 146 13.09 -6.16 -35.26
C GLU A 146 13.83 -5.49 -36.42
N GLU A 147 14.59 -6.28 -37.18
CA GLU A 147 15.18 -5.84 -38.44
C GLU A 147 14.06 -5.69 -39.48
N ASN A 148 13.61 -4.46 -39.71
CA ASN A 148 12.88 -4.12 -40.92
C ASN A 148 13.86 -4.12 -42.10
N LEU A 149 13.98 -5.26 -42.78
CA LEU A 149 14.55 -5.33 -44.13
C LEU A 149 13.54 -4.67 -45.10
N VAL A 150 13.73 -3.36 -45.34
CA VAL A 150 13.03 -2.67 -46.43
C VAL A 150 13.63 -3.14 -47.74
N ALA A 151 12.83 -3.85 -48.54
CA ALA A 151 13.14 -4.20 -49.92
C ALA A 151 13.19 -2.91 -50.77
N GLY A 152 14.39 -2.43 -51.06
CA GLY A 152 14.64 -1.30 -51.96
C GLY A 152 15.11 -1.79 -53.32
N SER A 153 14.23 -1.76 -54.31
CA SER A 153 14.53 -1.94 -55.72
C SER A 153 15.29 -0.75 -56.30
N GLY A 154 16.37 -1.01 -57.03
CA GLY A 154 16.71 -0.27 -58.24
C GLY A 154 18.03 0.51 -58.25
N GLY A 155 18.79 0.30 -59.33
CA GLY A 155 19.50 1.39 -59.99
C GLY A 155 21.03 1.37 -59.90
N ARG A 156 21.66 1.06 -61.03
CA ARG A 156 23.11 1.21 -61.30
C ARG A 156 23.45 2.70 -61.51
N LEU A 157 24.69 3.03 -61.14
CA LEU A 157 25.46 4.28 -61.32
C LEU A 157 25.30 5.33 -60.21
#